data_AF-V4RHR8-F1
#
_entry.id   AF-V4RHR8-F1
#
_cell.length_a   1.000
_cell.length_b   1.000
_cell.length_c   1.000
_cell.angle_alpha   90.00
_cell.angle_beta   90.00
_cell.angle_gamma   90.00
#
_symmetry.space_group_name_H-M   'P 1'
#
loop_
_entity.id
_entity.type
_entity.pdbx_description
1 polymer ?
#
loop_
_entity_poly.entity_id
_entity_poly.type
_entity_poly.pdbx_seq_one_letter_code
_entity_poly.pdbx_strand_id
1 'polypeptide(L)'
;MPFSIAIASASSLRPSSRIVLMGDACHAMRPYMAAGGAMAIEDAAVLSRCIAGFDDLRTAFSVYEATRIPRVGEVQRISIANSWMHGPTEDVDWFFDYDA
;
A
#
# COMPACT_ATOMS: atom_id res chain seq x y z
N MET A 1 -2.42 -12.34 15.70
CA MET A 1 -1.07 -12.22 15.13
C MET A 1 -1.11 -11.12 14.08
N PRO A 2 -0.73 -9.86 14.37
CA PRO A 2 -0.71 -8.86 13.32
C PRO A 2 0.53 -9.15 12.47
N PHE A 3 0.34 -9.50 11.19
CA PHE A 3 1.44 -9.40 10.23
C PHE A 3 1.73 -7.91 10.09
N SER A 4 2.91 -7.47 10.54
CA SER A 4 3.36 -6.10 10.36
C SER A 4 3.42 -5.78 8.88
N ILE A 5 2.64 -4.79 8.45
CA ILE A 5 2.84 -4.13 7.16
C ILE A 5 4.15 -3.39 7.27
N ALA A 6 5.21 -4.00 6.77
CA ALA A 6 6.45 -3.29 6.49
C ALA A 6 6.37 -2.95 5.01
N ILE A 7 5.96 -1.72 4.69
CA ILE A 7 6.46 -1.15 3.44
C ILE A 7 7.94 -0.98 3.67
N ALA A 8 8.71 -1.95 3.19
CA ALA A 8 10.15 -1.94 3.33
C ALA A 8 10.71 -1.16 2.16
N SER A 9 11.03 0.12 2.37
CA SER A 9 12.21 0.64 1.71
C SER A 9 13.39 -0.12 2.28
N ALA A 10 14.18 -0.72 1.40
CA ALA A 10 15.45 -1.28 1.79
C ALA A 10 16.41 -0.19 2.35
N SER A 11 16.03 1.09 2.31
CA SER A 11 16.68 2.18 3.06
C SER A 11 16.69 1.97 4.57
N SER A 12 15.71 1.22 5.12
CA SER A 12 15.70 0.79 6.53
C SER A 12 16.80 -0.25 6.83
N LEU A 13 17.18 -1.04 5.83
CA LEU A 13 18.20 -2.10 5.95
C LEU A 13 19.62 -1.59 5.68
N ARG A 14 19.80 -0.52 4.89
CA ARG A 14 21.09 0.18 4.70
C ARG A 14 20.90 1.67 4.39
N PRO A 15 21.64 2.59 5.03
CA PRO A 15 21.59 4.03 4.77
C PRO A 15 21.85 4.45 3.31
N SER A 16 22.42 3.58 2.48
CA SER A 16 22.72 3.81 1.06
C SER A 16 21.79 3.07 0.08
N SER A 17 20.76 2.38 0.58
CA SER A 17 19.88 1.59 -0.29
C SER A 17 18.90 2.47 -1.05
N ARG A 18 18.90 2.33 -2.38
CA ARG A 18 17.99 3.00 -3.33
C ARG A 18 16.87 2.05 -3.79
N ILE A 19 16.48 1.11 -2.93
CA ILE A 19 15.48 0.09 -3.26
C ILE A 19 14.23 0.34 -2.41
N VAL A 20 13.07 0.26 -3.05
CA VAL A 20 11.74 0.32 -2.44
C VAL A 20 10.92 -0.87 -2.96
N LEU A 21 10.09 -1.46 -2.10
CA LEU A 21 9.20 -2.55 -2.46
C LEU A 21 7.77 -2.04 -2.68
N MET A 22 7.03 -2.72 -3.55
CA MET A 22 5.62 -2.46 -3.82
C MET A 22 4.89 -3.74 -4.25
N GLY A 23 3.55 -3.70 -4.28
CA GLY A 23 2.72 -4.85 -4.65
C GLY A 23 2.94 -6.06 -3.73
N ASP A 24 2.76 -7.27 -4.27
CA ASP A 24 2.88 -8.52 -3.49
C ASP A 24 4.26 -8.72 -2.85
N ALA A 25 5.33 -8.17 -3.44
CA ALA A 25 6.67 -8.21 -2.85
C ALA A 25 6.75 -7.41 -1.54
N CYS A 26 5.82 -6.47 -1.34
CA CYS A 26 5.74 -5.58 -0.19
C CYS A 26 4.62 -5.98 0.78
N HIS A 27 3.43 -6.34 0.27
CA HIS A 27 2.23 -6.44 1.08
C HIS A 27 1.25 -7.53 0.62
N ALA A 28 1.77 -8.71 0.30
CA ALA A 28 0.98 -9.90 0.02
C ALA A 28 -0.19 -10.09 1.02
N MET A 29 -1.40 -10.27 0.49
CA MET A 29 -2.63 -10.31 1.27
C MET A 29 -3.54 -11.47 0.87
N ARG A 30 -4.54 -11.78 1.71
CA ARG A 30 -5.55 -12.79 1.39
C ARG A 30 -6.41 -12.32 0.20
N PRO A 31 -6.76 -13.19 -0.75
CA PRO A 31 -7.45 -12.79 -1.98
C PRO A 31 -8.94 -12.47 -1.80
N TYR A 32 -9.44 -12.35 -0.57
CA TYR A 32 -10.89 -12.25 -0.30
C TYR A 32 -11.54 -10.96 -0.79
N MET A 33 -10.78 -9.85 -0.90
CA MET A 33 -11.25 -8.63 -1.56
C MET A 33 -10.94 -8.57 -3.06
N ALA A 34 -10.14 -9.50 -3.60
CA ALA A 34 -9.57 -9.43 -4.95
C ALA A 34 -8.85 -8.10 -5.28
N ALA A 35 -8.36 -7.39 -4.26
CA ALA A 35 -7.83 -6.02 -4.39
C ALA A 35 -6.31 -5.94 -4.62
N GLY A 36 -5.56 -7.04 -4.53
CA GLY A 36 -4.09 -7.02 -4.57
C GLY A 36 -3.51 -6.36 -5.82
N GLY A 37 -4.08 -6.63 -7.00
CA GLY A 37 -3.67 -6.01 -8.25
C GLY A 37 -3.91 -4.50 -8.29
N ALA A 38 -5.07 -4.05 -7.81
CA ALA A 38 -5.38 -2.62 -7.69
C ALA A 38 -4.42 -1.92 -6.72
N MET A 39 -4.12 -2.54 -5.57
CA MET A 39 -3.16 -2.00 -4.61
C MET A 39 -1.75 -1.86 -5.19
N ALA A 40 -1.30 -2.82 -6.01
CA ALA A 40 -0.02 -2.72 -6.70
C ALA A 40 0.01 -1.57 -7.73
N ILE A 41 -1.11 -1.30 -8.42
CA ILE A 41 -1.21 -0.17 -9.36
C ILE A 41 -1.21 1.17 -8.62
N GLU A 42 -1.97 1.28 -7.53
CA GLU A 42 -1.98 2.47 -6.67
C GLU A 42 -0.57 2.76 -6.12
N ASP A 43 0.19 1.74 -5.71
CA ASP A 43 1.58 1.92 -5.30
C ASP A 43 2.44 2.53 -6.40
N ALA A 44 2.28 2.07 -7.65
CA ALA A 44 3.06 2.59 -8.78
C ALA A 44 2.75 4.06 -9.02
N ALA A 45 1.47 4.43 -8.95
CA ALA A 45 1.01 5.81 -9.10
C ALA A 45 1.59 6.72 -7.99
N VAL A 46 1.43 6.33 -6.72
CA VAL A 46 1.91 7.12 -5.58
C VAL A 46 3.45 7.21 -5.59
N LEU A 47 4.15 6.09 -5.84
CA LEU A 47 5.61 6.08 -5.89
C LEU A 47 6.13 6.99 -7.01
N SER A 48 5.51 6.95 -8.20
CA SER A 48 5.86 7.83 -9.31
C SER A 48 5.65 9.31 -8.94
N ARG A 49 4.54 9.65 -8.28
CA ARG A 49 4.25 11.01 -7.80
C ARG A 49 5.29 11.47 -6.78
N CYS A 50 5.67 10.61 -5.83
CA CYS A 50 6.70 10.93 -4.84
C CYS A 50 8.07 11.13 -5.48
N ILE A 51 8.50 10.26 -6.40
CA ILE A 51 9.81 10.40 -7.07
C ILE A 51 9.85 11.69 -7.92
N ALA A 52 8.74 12.06 -8.55
CA ALA A 52 8.65 13.31 -9.33
C ALA A 52 8.58 14.58 -8.46
N GLY A 53 8.07 14.47 -7.22
CA GLY A 53 7.80 15.59 -6.33
C GLY A 53 8.91 15.95 -5.34
N PHE A 54 9.93 15.11 -5.18
CA PHE A 54 11.03 15.33 -4.22
C PHE A 54 12.41 15.19 -4.89
N ASP A 55 13.36 16.03 -4.48
CA ASP A 55 14.72 16.06 -5.03
C ASP A 55 15.60 14.89 -4.57
N ASP A 56 15.19 14.17 -3.52
CA ASP A 56 15.93 13.04 -2.98
C ASP A 56 15.04 11.80 -2.77
N LEU A 57 15.60 10.64 -3.14
CA LEU A 57 14.88 9.37 -3.08
C LEU A 57 14.55 8.94 -1.65
N ARG A 58 15.29 9.39 -0.63
CA ARG A 58 15.00 9.00 0.75
C ARG A 58 13.68 9.63 1.17
N THR A 59 13.53 10.94 0.97
CA THR A 59 12.29 11.65 1.25
C THR A 59 11.14 11.10 0.42
N ALA A 60 11.35 10.88 -0.89
CA ALA A 60 10.34 10.31 -1.76
C ALA A 60 9.83 8.94 -1.25
N PHE A 61 10.74 8.04 -0.86
CA PHE A 61 10.37 6.73 -0.35
C PHE A 61 9.68 6.80 1.01
N SER A 62 10.14 7.67 1.93
CA SER A 62 9.49 7.85 3.23
C SER A 62 8.06 8.41 3.10
N VAL A 63 7.83 9.33 2.16
CA VAL A 63 6.48 9.84 1.89
C VAL A 63 5.60 8.75 1.26
N TYR A 64 6.12 8.02 0.28
CA TYR A 64 5.42 6.86 -0.31
C TYR A 64 4.99 5.85 0.77
N GLU A 65 5.91 5.46 1.66
CA GLU A 65 5.62 4.55 2.78
C GLU A 65 4.51 5.10 3.69
N ALA A 66 4.66 6.35 4.13
CA ALA A 66 3.71 6.98 5.05
C ALA A 66 2.30 7.09 4.44
N THR A 67 2.21 7.30 3.12
CA THR A 67 0.94 7.36 2.40
C THR A 67 0.31 5.99 2.21
N ARG A 68 1.11 4.97 1.86
CA ARG A 68 0.59 3.65 1.46
C ARG A 68 0.31 2.70 2.63
N ILE A 69 1.06 2.77 3.73
CA ILE A 69 0.87 1.91 4.92
C ILE A 69 -0.60 1.92 5.42
N PRO A 70 -1.25 3.07 5.69
CA PRO A 70 -2.61 3.07 6.21
C PRO A 70 -3.63 2.54 5.19
N ARG A 71 -3.47 2.89 3.91
CA ARG A 71 -4.35 2.48 2.81
C ARG A 71 -4.34 0.96 2.60
N VAL A 72 -3.15 0.37 2.49
CA VAL A 72 -2.98 -1.08 2.35
C VAL A 72 -3.41 -1.80 3.63
N GLY A 73 -3.18 -1.19 4.80
CA GLY A 73 -3.59 -1.75 6.09
C GLY A 73 -5.08 -1.96 6.23
N GLU A 74 -5.89 -1.02 5.74
CA GLU A 74 -7.34 -1.17 5.79
C GLU A 74 -7.84 -2.29 4.87
N VAL A 75 -7.31 -2.36 3.64
CA VAL A 75 -7.62 -3.45 2.69
C VAL A 75 -7.22 -4.81 3.24
N GLN A 76 -6.04 -4.93 3.87
CA GLN A 76 -5.62 -6.17 4.51
C GLN A 76 -6.52 -6.54 5.69
N ARG A 77 -6.90 -5.57 6.53
CA ARG A 77 -7.77 -5.81 7.69
C ARG A 77 -9.11 -6.41 7.26
N ILE A 78 -9.75 -5.81 6.24
CA ILE A 78 -11.02 -6.29 5.68
C ILE A 78 -10.82 -7.65 4.99
N SER A 79 -9.74 -7.81 4.23
CA SER A 79 -9.39 -9.09 3.60
C SER A 79 -9.11 -10.20 4.61
N ILE A 80 -8.60 -9.90 5.80
CA ILE A 80 -8.41 -10.92 6.87
C ILE A 80 -9.75 -11.26 7.52
N ALA A 81 -10.60 -10.26 7.75
CA ALA A 81 -11.93 -10.43 8.32
C ALA A 81 -12.88 -11.19 7.38
N ASN A 82 -12.57 -11.24 6.08
CA ASN A 82 -13.45 -11.79 5.05
C ASN A 82 -14.85 -11.17 5.14
N SER A 83 -14.89 -9.84 5.25
CA SER A 83 -16.13 -9.07 5.49
C SER A 83 -16.57 -8.22 4.30
N TRP A 84 -15.78 -8.19 3.22
CA TRP A 84 -16.01 -7.33 2.06
C TRP A 84 -17.31 -7.64 1.33
N MET A 85 -18.16 -6.63 1.15
CA MET A 85 -19.41 -6.66 0.39
C MET A 85 -20.40 -7.74 0.85
N HIS A 86 -20.34 -8.15 2.12
CA HIS A 86 -21.28 -9.15 2.66
C HIS A 86 -22.65 -8.55 3.05
N GLY A 87 -22.76 -7.22 3.14
CA GLY A 87 -23.99 -6.51 3.49
C GLY A 87 -24.59 -5.72 2.32
N PRO A 88 -25.90 -5.41 2.35
CA PRO A 88 -26.59 -4.70 1.25
C PRO A 88 -26.25 -3.20 1.15
N THR A 89 -25.53 -2.62 2.12
CA THR A 89 -25.28 -1.17 2.25
C THR A 89 -23.88 -0.88 2.80
N GLU A 90 -22.86 -1.60 2.33
CA GLU A 90 -21.49 -1.24 2.70
C GLU A 90 -21.05 -0.04 1.85
N ASP A 91 -20.63 1.04 2.51
CA ASP A 91 -20.00 2.17 1.84
C ASP A 91 -18.63 1.71 1.32
N VAL A 92 -18.50 1.64 0.00
CA VAL A 92 -17.31 1.18 -0.71
C VAL A 92 -16.61 2.32 -1.46
N ASP A 93 -17.11 3.55 -1.35
CA ASP A 93 -16.60 4.70 -2.11
C ASP A 93 -15.18 5.02 -1.65
N TRP A 94 -14.87 4.82 -0.37
CA TRP A 94 -13.51 4.92 0.15
C TRP A 94 -12.51 4.03 -0.63
N PHE A 95 -12.96 2.89 -1.17
CA PHE A 95 -12.12 1.99 -1.96
C PHE A 95 -12.07 2.41 -3.43
N PHE A 96 -13.22 2.60 -4.07
CA PHE A 96 -13.30 2.82 -5.53
C PHE A 96 -13.03 4.26 -5.98
N ASP A 97 -13.34 5.26 -5.16
CA ASP A 97 -13.16 6.68 -5.48
C ASP A 97 -11.81 7.25 -5.00
N TYR A 98 -10.91 6.37 -4.55
CA TYR A 98 -9.60 6.76 -4.07
C TYR A 98 -8.69 7.23 -5.23
N ASP A 99 -8.26 8.50 -5.19
CA ASP A 99 -7.24 9.06 -6.08
C ASP A 99 -5.85 8.85 -5.49
N ALA A 100 -5.15 7.84 -6.00
CA ALA A 100 -3.79 7.45 -5.64
C ALA A 100 -2.75 8.33 -6.33
#